data_AF-A0A7V6Y6T4-F1
#
_entry.id   AF-A0A7V6Y6T4-F1
#
_cell.length_a   1.000
_cell.length_b   1.000
_cell.length_c   1.000
_cell.angle_alpha   90.00
_cell.angle_beta   90.00
_cell.angle_gamma   90.00
#
_symmetry.space_group_name_H-M   'P 1'
#
loop_
_entity.id
_entity.type
_entity.pdbx_description
1 polymer ?
#
loop_
_entity_poly.entity_id
_entity_poly.type
_entity_poly.pdbx_seq_one_letter_code
_entity_poly.pdbx_strand_id
1 'polypeptide(L)'
;MLEERQLSGPEEAEILLKKCGLTLCKDVDYTMGLFKDGILVATGSIKGDMLQMLAVSPEYHGYDFTSIVISHLIKYANNNNITTVYLFSKPENIEFFIPMGFKTVAVAKPYAALMEWGKPGIEEFCDELRSIAHYDAAALVMNCNPFTNGHRWIIERAASENEHVFVLVVEEDVSFFPFKDRFRLVKAGTADMSNVTVIPGGRYVVSLLTFPSYFTAEKNLAAAQSSIDAEIFASRIAPALGVRKRYVGSEPFSEVTNIYNEVLIEKLNPAGIRVIRLERYKVDGVPVSASRVRQLLSKGCLDEIKKLVPPTTWDYLNSIKTNQ
;
A
#
# COMPACT_ATOMS: atom_id res chain seq x y z
N MET A 1 9.45 38.95 7.59
CA MET A 1 8.16 38.46 8.12
C MET A 1 7.95 37.03 7.66
N LEU A 2 7.48 36.15 8.54
CA LEU A 2 7.10 34.77 8.19
C LEU A 2 5.59 34.71 7.95
N GLU A 3 5.18 34.00 6.91
CA GLU A 3 3.78 33.85 6.51
C GLU A 3 3.52 32.40 6.06
N GLU A 4 2.47 31.78 6.60
CA GLU A 4 1.96 30.48 6.16
C GLU A 4 0.72 30.67 5.29
N ARG A 5 0.70 30.09 4.10
CA ARG A 5 -0.50 30.08 3.25
C ARG A 5 -0.62 28.82 2.41
N GLN A 6 -1.84 28.55 1.97
CA GLN A 6 -2.08 27.59 0.89
C GLN A 6 -1.46 28.10 -0.42
N LEU A 7 -0.84 27.20 -1.19
CA LEU A 7 -0.42 27.49 -2.56
C LEU A 7 -1.61 27.35 -3.52
N SER A 8 -1.65 28.18 -4.57
CA SER A 8 -2.66 28.08 -5.63
C SER A 8 -2.55 26.78 -6.43
N GLY A 9 -1.37 26.17 -6.43
CA GLY A 9 -1.11 24.81 -6.92
C GLY A 9 0.26 24.31 -6.46
N PRO A 10 0.51 23.00 -6.50
CA PRO A 10 1.80 22.42 -6.13
C PRO A 10 2.95 22.91 -7.03
N GLU A 11 2.66 23.39 -8.24
CA GLU A 11 3.66 23.97 -9.16
C GLU A 11 4.41 25.17 -8.56
N GLU A 12 3.80 25.95 -7.67
CA GLU A 12 4.48 27.07 -6.98
C GLU A 12 5.71 26.59 -6.19
N ALA A 13 5.70 25.33 -5.73
CA ALA A 13 6.78 24.74 -4.97
C ALA A 13 7.90 24.15 -5.85
N GLU A 14 7.74 24.07 -7.18
CA GLU A 14 8.63 23.30 -8.06
C GLU A 14 10.10 23.71 -7.95
N ILE A 15 10.37 25.01 -7.87
CA ILE A 15 11.74 25.54 -7.73
C ILE A 15 12.37 25.07 -6.41
N LEU A 16 11.62 25.16 -5.31
CA LEU A 16 12.09 24.73 -3.99
C LEU A 16 12.28 23.21 -3.94
N LEU A 17 11.34 22.44 -4.47
CA LEU A 17 11.42 20.98 -4.54
C LEU A 17 12.67 20.53 -5.31
N LYS A 18 12.94 21.12 -6.49
CA LYS A 18 14.15 20.85 -7.27
C LYS A 18 15.43 21.18 -6.50
N LYS A 19 15.47 22.31 -5.79
CA LYS A 19 16.61 22.68 -4.92
C LYS A 19 16.86 21.65 -3.82
N CYS A 20 15.81 21.00 -3.31
CA CYS A 20 15.88 19.95 -2.30
C CYS A 20 16.04 18.53 -2.89
N GLY A 21 16.17 18.39 -4.22
CA GLY A 21 16.30 17.09 -4.89
C GLY A 21 15.01 16.26 -4.92
N LEU A 22 13.85 16.90 -4.77
CA LEU A 22 12.53 16.27 -4.82
C LEU A 22 11.85 16.54 -6.17
N THR A 23 11.00 15.59 -6.58
CA THR A 23 10.18 15.70 -7.78
C THR A 23 8.79 16.21 -7.43
N LEU A 24 8.27 17.12 -8.26
CA LEU A 24 6.90 17.61 -8.16
C LEU A 24 5.89 16.48 -8.41
N CYS A 25 4.96 16.30 -7.49
CA CYS A 25 3.76 15.48 -7.64
C CYS A 25 2.55 16.41 -7.74
N LYS A 26 1.84 16.38 -8.87
CA LYS A 26 0.65 17.23 -9.08
C LYS A 26 -0.61 16.67 -8.42
N ASP A 27 -0.60 15.38 -8.13
CA ASP A 27 -1.73 14.65 -7.60
C ASP A 27 -1.68 14.72 -6.06
N VAL A 28 -2.24 15.81 -5.53
CA VAL A 28 -2.31 16.20 -4.11
C VAL A 28 -3.65 16.84 -3.80
N ASP A 29 -4.10 16.75 -2.55
CA ASP A 29 -5.34 17.41 -2.11
C ASP A 29 -5.05 18.83 -1.59
N TYR A 30 -3.89 19.02 -0.96
CA TYR A 30 -3.51 20.31 -0.38
C TYR A 30 -2.00 20.48 -0.32
N THR A 31 -1.55 21.72 -0.57
CA THR A 31 -0.14 22.14 -0.48
C THR A 31 -0.06 23.46 0.28
N MET A 32 0.80 23.50 1.30
CA MET A 32 1.09 24.71 2.05
C MET A 32 2.50 25.22 1.72
N GLY A 33 2.67 26.54 1.79
CA GLY A 33 3.96 27.20 1.69
C GLY A 33 4.22 28.09 2.89
N LEU A 34 5.46 28.03 3.39
CA LEU A 34 6.01 28.97 4.36
C LEU A 34 6.88 29.98 3.62
N PHE A 35 6.52 31.24 3.72
CA PHE A 35 7.19 32.36 3.08
C PHE A 35 7.97 33.18 4.10
N LYS A 36 9.19 33.59 3.73
CA LYS A 36 9.98 34.58 4.45
C LYS A 36 10.27 35.74 3.52
N ASP A 37 9.77 36.92 3.87
CA ASP A 37 9.96 38.15 3.07
C ASP A 37 9.51 37.98 1.61
N GLY A 38 8.38 37.29 1.41
CA GLY A 38 7.81 36.99 0.09
C GLY A 38 8.44 35.80 -0.66
N ILE A 39 9.49 35.19 -0.11
CA ILE A 39 10.19 34.06 -0.72
C ILE A 39 9.72 32.75 -0.09
N LEU A 40 9.34 31.77 -0.91
CA LEU A 40 8.99 30.42 -0.43
C LEU A 40 10.24 29.73 0.14
N VAL A 41 10.26 29.50 1.45
CA VAL A 41 11.40 28.89 2.17
C VAL A 41 11.14 27.47 2.64
N ALA A 42 9.88 27.07 2.83
CA ALA A 42 9.50 25.69 3.10
C ALA A 42 8.13 25.36 2.50
N THR A 43 7.87 24.09 2.24
CA THR A 43 6.62 23.61 1.66
C THR A 43 6.34 22.18 2.11
N GLY A 44 5.08 21.78 2.03
CA GLY A 44 4.65 20.41 2.23
C GLY A 44 3.26 20.19 1.67
N SER A 45 2.95 18.95 1.32
CA SER A 45 1.66 18.57 0.74
C SER A 45 1.06 17.35 1.43
N ILE A 46 -0.24 17.17 1.25
CA ILE A 46 -0.97 16.00 1.71
C ILE A 46 -1.87 15.45 0.60
N LYS A 47 -1.95 14.13 0.48
CA LYS A 47 -2.92 13.40 -0.35
C LYS A 47 -3.56 12.29 0.46
N GLY A 48 -4.86 12.37 0.66
CA GLY A 48 -5.59 11.62 1.67
C GLY A 48 -4.94 11.83 3.02
N ASP A 49 -4.33 10.77 3.53
CA ASP A 49 -3.59 10.69 4.79
C ASP A 49 -2.06 10.71 4.60
N MET A 50 -1.55 10.82 3.37
CA MET A 50 -0.11 10.80 3.07
C MET A 50 0.47 12.21 3.03
N LEU A 51 1.38 12.52 3.96
CA LEU A 51 2.25 13.68 3.84
C LEU A 51 3.34 13.41 2.80
N GLN A 52 3.54 14.38 1.92
CA GLN A 52 4.49 14.29 0.82
C GLN A 52 5.10 15.65 0.48
N MET A 53 6.15 15.65 -0.34
CA MET A 53 6.83 16.87 -0.83
C MET A 53 7.24 17.84 0.30
N LEU A 54 7.69 17.30 1.44
CA LEU A 54 8.23 18.08 2.55
C LEU A 54 9.61 18.61 2.16
N ALA A 55 9.74 19.93 2.02
CA ALA A 55 11.00 20.57 1.62
C ALA A 55 11.24 21.85 2.41
N VAL A 56 12.49 22.02 2.85
CA VAL A 56 13.00 23.25 3.46
C VAL A 56 14.24 23.68 2.67
N SER A 57 14.27 24.95 2.32
CA SER A 57 15.39 25.54 1.58
C SER A 57 16.72 25.29 2.30
N PRO A 58 17.78 24.83 1.60
CA PRO A 58 19.11 24.58 2.18
C PRO A 58 19.68 25.75 2.97
N GLU A 59 19.35 26.99 2.59
CA GLU A 59 19.77 28.22 3.26
C GLU A 59 19.18 28.35 4.68
N TYR A 60 18.18 27.55 5.01
CA TYR A 60 17.47 27.53 6.29
C TYR A 60 17.49 26.14 6.95
N HIS A 61 18.45 25.28 6.58
CA HIS A 61 18.67 24.02 7.31
C HIS A 61 19.06 24.33 8.76
N GLY A 62 18.39 23.68 9.72
CA GLY A 62 18.55 23.92 11.15
C GLY A 62 17.53 24.86 11.78
N TYR A 63 16.68 25.52 10.99
CA TYR A 63 15.48 26.21 11.50
C TYR A 63 14.32 25.22 11.64
N ASP A 64 13.40 25.49 12.55
CA ASP A 64 12.25 24.63 12.86
C ASP A 64 11.13 24.65 11.79
N PHE A 65 11.48 25.02 10.55
CA PHE A 65 10.53 25.22 9.46
C PHE A 65 9.83 23.93 9.04
N THR A 66 10.48 22.76 9.14
CA THR A 66 9.79 21.51 8.87
C THR A 66 8.71 21.22 9.91
N SER A 67 8.95 21.55 11.18
CA SER A 67 7.94 21.40 12.24
C SER A 67 6.74 22.32 12.01
N ILE A 68 6.97 23.54 11.51
CA ILE A 68 5.90 24.46 11.09
C ILE A 68 5.08 23.83 9.96
N VAL A 69 5.74 23.36 8.90
CA VAL A 69 5.07 22.70 7.76
C VAL A 69 4.25 21.50 8.22
N ILE A 70 4.82 20.63 9.06
CA ILE A 70 4.15 19.43 9.56
C ILE A 70 2.97 19.78 10.46
N SER A 71 3.14 20.74 11.37
CA SER A 71 2.07 21.20 12.26
C SER A 71 0.90 21.77 11.44
N HIS A 72 1.21 22.52 10.37
CA HIS A 72 0.21 23.04 9.46
C HIS A 72 -0.55 21.92 8.73
N LEU A 73 0.16 20.93 8.19
CA LEU A 73 -0.47 19.81 7.49
C LEU A 73 -1.28 18.91 8.42
N ILE A 74 -0.83 18.69 9.66
CA ILE A 74 -1.60 17.99 10.70
C ILE A 74 -2.87 18.76 11.04
N LYS A 75 -2.80 20.08 11.17
CA LYS A 75 -3.99 20.92 11.39
C LYS A 75 -4.98 20.81 10.22
N TYR A 76 -4.48 20.83 8.98
CA TYR A 76 -5.30 20.59 7.80
C TYR A 76 -5.94 19.20 7.84
N ALA A 77 -5.18 18.14 8.15
CA ALA A 77 -5.68 16.77 8.25
C ALA A 77 -6.82 16.65 9.29
N ASN A 78 -6.60 17.17 10.50
CA ASN A 78 -7.61 17.16 11.56
C ASN A 78 -8.90 17.91 11.16
N ASN A 79 -8.76 19.07 10.50
CA ASN A 79 -9.91 19.84 10.00
C ASN A 79 -10.71 19.09 8.91
N ASN A 80 -10.11 18.07 8.28
CA ASN A 80 -10.73 17.23 7.27
C ASN A 80 -11.05 15.81 7.80
N ASN A 81 -11.14 15.64 9.14
CA ASN A 81 -11.42 14.36 9.80
C ASN A 81 -10.40 13.24 9.52
N ILE A 82 -9.17 13.59 9.16
CA ILE A 82 -8.06 12.65 9.03
C ILE A 82 -7.31 12.64 10.36
N THR A 83 -7.45 11.56 11.12
CA THR A 83 -6.91 11.44 12.49
C THR A 83 -5.57 10.73 12.56
N THR A 84 -5.17 10.08 11.47
CA THR A 84 -3.86 9.44 11.30
C THR A 84 -3.28 9.91 9.98
N VAL A 85 -2.02 10.35 10.01
CA VAL A 85 -1.26 10.70 8.80
C VAL A 85 0.00 9.87 8.74
N TYR A 86 0.48 9.65 7.54
CA TYR A 86 1.62 8.82 7.24
C TYR A 86 2.64 9.61 6.43
N LEU A 87 3.90 9.21 6.48
CA LEU A 87 4.92 9.72 5.56
C LEU A 87 5.94 8.64 5.24
N PHE A 88 6.43 8.69 4.00
CA PHE A 88 7.63 7.98 3.60
C PHE A 88 8.83 8.92 3.71
N SER A 89 9.90 8.41 4.32
CA SER A 89 11.16 9.14 4.46
C SER A 89 12.35 8.23 4.22
N LYS A 90 13.53 8.83 4.00
CA LYS A 90 14.77 8.07 3.99
C LYS A 90 15.10 7.59 5.42
N PRO A 91 15.68 6.39 5.59
CA PRO A 91 16.00 5.87 6.92
C PRO A 91 16.84 6.82 7.80
N GLU A 92 17.76 7.58 7.21
CA GLU A 92 18.59 8.56 7.93
C GLU A 92 17.82 9.75 8.51
N ASN A 93 16.61 10.01 8.01
CA ASN A 93 15.79 11.14 8.43
C ASN A 93 14.80 10.79 9.55
N ILE A 94 14.74 9.54 10.02
CA ILE A 94 13.75 9.10 11.03
C ILE A 94 13.83 9.94 12.31
N GLU A 95 15.05 10.13 12.84
CA GLU A 95 15.31 10.88 14.08
C GLU A 95 14.79 12.32 14.03
N PHE A 96 14.63 12.87 12.83
CA PHE A 96 14.07 14.20 12.64
C PHE A 96 12.57 14.27 12.93
N PHE A 97 11.82 13.21 12.64
CA PHE A 97 10.35 13.20 12.78
C PHE A 97 9.87 12.71 14.16
N ILE A 98 10.70 11.96 14.90
CA ILE A 98 10.35 11.44 16.23
C ILE A 98 9.96 12.57 17.20
N PRO A 99 10.72 13.69 17.33
CA PRO A 99 10.33 14.80 18.21
C PRO A 99 9.00 15.45 17.85
N MET A 100 8.53 15.29 16.61
CA MET A 100 7.25 15.82 16.11
C MET A 100 6.08 14.86 16.38
N GLY A 101 6.33 13.76 17.10
CA GLY A 101 5.34 12.77 17.50
C GLY A 101 5.12 11.65 16.49
N PHE A 102 5.90 11.58 15.41
CA PHE A 102 5.82 10.46 14.48
C PHE A 102 6.43 9.21 15.11
N LYS A 103 5.77 8.07 14.86
CA LYS A 103 6.26 6.73 15.21
C LYS A 103 6.73 6.02 13.95
N THR A 104 7.81 5.26 14.07
CA THR A 104 8.30 4.41 13.00
C THR A 104 7.43 3.16 12.88
N VAL A 105 6.86 2.93 11.69
CA VAL A 105 6.10 1.72 11.37
C VAL A 105 7.05 0.62 10.91
N ALA A 106 7.94 0.94 9.97
CA ALA A 106 8.92 0.02 9.39
C ALA A 106 10.11 0.76 8.77
N VAL A 107 11.28 0.12 8.74
CA VAL A 107 12.51 0.66 8.14
C VAL A 107 13.15 -0.35 7.20
N ALA A 108 13.00 -0.15 5.90
CA ALA A 108 13.61 -0.98 4.87
C ALA A 108 14.88 -0.33 4.32
N LYS A 109 16.01 -0.48 5.04
CA LYS A 109 17.31 0.05 4.57
C LYS A 109 17.76 -0.64 3.28
N PRO A 110 18.42 0.10 2.35
CA PRO A 110 18.70 1.54 2.37
C PRO A 110 17.57 2.39 1.76
N TYR A 111 16.42 1.78 1.45
CA TYR A 111 15.40 2.37 0.61
C TYR A 111 14.56 3.42 1.34
N ALA A 112 13.75 3.00 2.29
CA ALA A 112 12.71 3.86 2.86
C ALA A 112 12.40 3.50 4.31
N ALA A 113 11.69 4.41 4.98
CA ALA A 113 10.99 4.19 6.23
C ALA A 113 9.56 4.70 6.09
N LEU A 114 8.61 3.94 6.65
CA LEU A 114 7.23 4.40 6.83
C LEU A 114 7.08 4.88 8.26
N MET A 115 6.56 6.09 8.44
CA MET A 115 6.25 6.67 9.74
C MET A 115 4.78 7.11 9.77
N GLU A 116 4.21 7.15 10.97
CA GLU A 116 2.82 7.55 11.20
C GLU A 116 2.71 8.52 12.37
N TRP A 117 1.67 9.36 12.35
CA TRP A 117 1.30 10.25 13.43
C TRP A 117 -0.21 10.18 13.63
N GLY A 118 -0.67 10.20 14.88
CA GLY A 118 -2.09 10.15 15.22
C GLY A 118 -2.59 8.76 15.60
N LYS A 119 -3.91 8.57 15.59
CA LYS A 119 -4.60 7.32 15.99
C LYS A 119 -5.91 7.11 15.23
N PRO A 120 -6.32 5.85 14.97
CA PRO A 120 -5.60 4.60 15.28
C PRO A 120 -4.35 4.42 14.41
N GLY A 121 -3.32 3.76 14.95
CA GLY A 121 -2.05 3.51 14.27
C GLY A 121 -1.72 2.01 14.16
N ILE A 122 -0.45 1.69 13.89
CA ILE A 122 -0.01 0.31 13.64
C ILE A 122 -0.19 -0.57 14.88
N GLU A 123 -0.09 0.02 16.08
CA GLU A 123 -0.30 -0.74 17.32
C GLU A 123 -1.74 -1.19 17.46
N GLU A 124 -2.71 -0.29 17.27
CA GLU A 124 -4.14 -0.61 17.30
C GLU A 124 -4.50 -1.63 16.20
N PHE A 125 -3.93 -1.48 14.99
CA PHE A 125 -4.10 -2.48 13.92
C PHE A 125 -3.54 -3.85 14.33
N CYS A 126 -2.34 -3.91 14.92
CA CYS A 126 -1.77 -5.16 15.40
C CYS A 126 -2.58 -5.77 16.57
N ASP A 127 -3.21 -4.97 17.42
CA ASP A 127 -4.11 -5.47 18.47
C ASP A 127 -5.35 -6.16 17.89
N GLU A 128 -5.95 -5.58 16.85
CA GLU A 128 -7.05 -6.20 16.11
C GLU A 128 -6.61 -7.54 15.49
N LEU A 129 -5.43 -7.58 14.86
CA LEU A 129 -4.87 -8.82 14.30
C LEU A 129 -4.63 -9.89 15.39
N ARG A 130 -4.10 -9.49 16.55
CA ARG A 130 -3.87 -10.40 17.69
C ARG A 130 -5.15 -11.06 18.19
N SER A 131 -6.28 -10.36 18.12
CA SER A 131 -7.58 -10.89 18.57
C SER A 131 -8.09 -12.08 17.76
N ILE A 132 -7.58 -12.25 16.53
CA ILE A 132 -7.95 -13.33 15.61
C ILE A 132 -6.77 -14.25 15.27
N ALA A 133 -5.65 -14.13 15.98
CA ALA A 133 -4.40 -14.84 15.65
C ALA A 133 -4.54 -16.36 15.72
N HIS A 134 -3.77 -17.05 14.87
CA HIS A 134 -3.67 -18.50 14.83
C HIS A 134 -2.19 -18.92 14.84
N TYR A 135 -1.86 -19.97 15.61
CA TYR A 135 -0.50 -20.49 15.65
C TYR A 135 -0.12 -21.15 14.32
N ASP A 136 1.11 -20.88 13.85
CA ASP A 136 1.67 -21.41 12.59
C ASP A 136 0.76 -21.18 11.36
N ALA A 137 0.04 -20.07 11.33
CA ALA A 137 -0.86 -19.74 10.23
C ALA A 137 -0.09 -19.41 8.94
N ALA A 138 -0.79 -19.52 7.81
CA ALA A 138 -0.35 -18.98 6.54
C ALA A 138 -1.08 -17.67 6.22
N ALA A 139 -0.49 -16.85 5.34
CA ALA A 139 -1.14 -15.66 4.83
C ALA A 139 -0.94 -15.46 3.34
N LEU A 140 -1.88 -14.74 2.74
CA LEU A 140 -1.82 -14.20 1.40
C LEU A 140 -2.14 -12.72 1.46
N VAL A 141 -1.41 -11.93 0.68
CA VAL A 141 -1.70 -10.52 0.45
C VAL A 141 -2.15 -10.37 -0.98
N MET A 142 -3.39 -9.89 -1.20
CA MET A 142 -3.99 -9.88 -2.53
C MET A 142 -4.76 -8.59 -2.82
N ASN A 143 -4.59 -8.04 -4.02
CA ASN A 143 -5.40 -6.92 -4.49
C ASN A 143 -6.78 -7.36 -5.01
N CYS A 144 -6.86 -8.51 -5.71
CA CYS A 144 -8.13 -9.06 -6.21
C CYS A 144 -8.99 -8.06 -7.01
N ASN A 145 -8.42 -7.49 -8.08
CA ASN A 145 -9.02 -6.41 -8.86
C ASN A 145 -9.41 -6.85 -10.31
N PRO A 146 -10.37 -7.75 -10.52
CA PRO A 146 -11.28 -8.35 -9.55
C PRO A 146 -10.73 -9.67 -8.99
N PHE A 147 -11.50 -10.31 -8.10
CA PHE A 147 -11.24 -11.68 -7.67
C PHE A 147 -11.38 -12.64 -8.87
N THR A 148 -10.50 -13.64 -8.99
CA THR A 148 -10.41 -14.52 -10.17
C THR A 148 -10.21 -15.96 -9.74
N ASN A 149 -10.40 -16.91 -10.66
CA ASN A 149 -10.10 -18.33 -10.39
C ASN A 149 -8.62 -18.54 -10.06
N GLY A 150 -7.74 -17.66 -10.58
CA GLY A 150 -6.33 -17.66 -10.20
C GLY A 150 -6.09 -17.29 -8.74
N HIS A 151 -6.80 -16.27 -8.21
CA HIS A 151 -6.71 -15.94 -6.78
C HIS A 151 -7.28 -17.08 -5.92
N ARG A 152 -8.47 -17.58 -6.26
CA ARG A 152 -9.12 -18.68 -5.54
C ARG A 152 -8.23 -19.91 -5.46
N TRP A 153 -7.59 -20.28 -6.57
CA TRP A 153 -6.68 -21.44 -6.60
C TRP A 153 -5.49 -21.31 -5.64
N ILE A 154 -4.86 -20.14 -5.50
CA ILE A 154 -3.75 -19.95 -4.56
C ILE A 154 -4.27 -20.06 -3.10
N ILE A 155 -5.47 -19.50 -2.83
CA ILE A 155 -6.11 -19.60 -1.51
C ILE A 155 -6.45 -21.05 -1.19
N GLU A 156 -7.03 -21.80 -2.13
CA GLU A 156 -7.34 -23.24 -1.96
C GLU A 156 -6.09 -24.05 -1.65
N ARG A 157 -4.98 -23.77 -2.36
CA ARG A 157 -3.70 -24.44 -2.11
C ARG A 157 -3.18 -24.15 -0.70
N ALA A 158 -3.13 -22.88 -0.32
CA ALA A 158 -2.74 -22.50 1.04
C ALA A 158 -3.66 -23.14 2.09
N ALA A 159 -4.98 -23.14 1.88
CA ALA A 159 -5.95 -23.70 2.80
C ALA A 159 -5.83 -25.23 2.94
N SER A 160 -5.43 -25.93 1.87
CA SER A 160 -5.21 -27.39 1.92
C SER A 160 -3.92 -27.80 2.64
N GLU A 161 -2.98 -26.87 2.84
CA GLU A 161 -1.65 -27.12 3.39
C GLU A 161 -1.45 -26.55 4.81
N ASN A 162 -2.45 -25.85 5.36
CA ASN A 162 -2.34 -25.13 6.62
C ASN A 162 -3.62 -25.23 7.45
N GLU A 163 -3.47 -25.24 8.77
CA GLU A 163 -4.61 -25.25 9.69
C GLU A 163 -5.43 -23.96 9.61
N HIS A 164 -4.78 -22.81 9.38
CA HIS A 164 -5.45 -21.54 9.18
C HIS A 164 -4.75 -20.67 8.14
N VAL A 165 -5.54 -19.91 7.37
CA VAL A 165 -5.06 -19.00 6.32
C VAL A 165 -5.72 -17.63 6.45
N PHE A 166 -4.90 -16.59 6.57
CA PHE A 166 -5.37 -15.21 6.47
C PHE A 166 -5.23 -14.69 5.04
N VAL A 167 -6.28 -14.07 4.51
CA VAL A 167 -6.23 -13.35 3.23
C VAL A 167 -6.39 -11.86 3.52
N LEU A 168 -5.27 -11.13 3.45
CA LEU A 168 -5.23 -9.68 3.59
C LEU A 168 -5.53 -9.04 2.24
N VAL A 169 -6.64 -8.31 2.17
CA VAL A 169 -7.08 -7.62 0.94
C VAL A 169 -6.55 -6.19 0.94
N VAL A 170 -5.81 -5.82 -0.11
CA VAL A 170 -5.26 -4.46 -0.28
C VAL A 170 -6.40 -3.44 -0.35
N GLU A 171 -6.35 -2.36 0.43
CA GLU A 171 -7.46 -1.39 0.55
C GLU A 171 -7.48 -0.27 -0.49
N GLU A 172 -6.54 -0.28 -1.43
CA GLU A 172 -6.33 0.84 -2.33
C GLU A 172 -7.46 1.03 -3.36
N ASP A 173 -7.99 2.24 -3.43
CA ASP A 173 -9.13 2.61 -4.28
C ASP A 173 -8.76 3.24 -5.63
N VAL A 174 -7.47 3.29 -6.00
CA VAL A 174 -7.04 3.62 -7.38
C VAL A 174 -7.18 2.42 -8.35
N SER A 175 -7.97 1.43 -7.95
CA SER A 175 -8.26 0.20 -8.69
C SER A 175 -9.48 0.35 -9.58
N PHE A 176 -9.56 -0.45 -10.66
CA PHE A 176 -10.77 -0.56 -11.50
C PHE A 176 -12.02 -0.97 -10.71
N PHE A 177 -11.85 -1.80 -9.68
CA PHE A 177 -12.90 -2.17 -8.73
C PHE A 177 -12.62 -1.56 -7.35
N PRO A 178 -13.62 -0.89 -6.72
CA PRO A 178 -13.49 -0.34 -5.38
C PRO A 178 -13.16 -1.42 -4.33
N PHE A 179 -12.44 -1.05 -3.27
CA PHE A 179 -12.05 -1.95 -2.19
C PHE A 179 -13.25 -2.69 -1.60
N LYS A 180 -14.34 -1.99 -1.30
CA LYS A 180 -15.56 -2.60 -0.74
C LYS A 180 -16.07 -3.77 -1.58
N ASP A 181 -16.04 -3.63 -2.91
CA ASP A 181 -16.46 -4.69 -3.81
C ASP A 181 -15.44 -5.82 -3.88
N ARG A 182 -14.16 -5.50 -4.01
CA ARG A 182 -13.07 -6.50 -4.00
C ARG A 182 -13.11 -7.34 -2.72
N PHE A 183 -13.20 -6.69 -1.56
CA PHE A 183 -13.29 -7.35 -0.26
C PHE A 183 -14.50 -8.29 -0.17
N ARG A 184 -15.68 -7.81 -0.59
CA ARG A 184 -16.90 -8.62 -0.65
C ARG A 184 -16.73 -9.83 -1.57
N LEU A 185 -16.13 -9.66 -2.74
CA LEU A 185 -15.91 -10.73 -3.71
C LEU A 185 -14.97 -11.80 -3.18
N VAL A 186 -13.87 -11.42 -2.52
CA VAL A 186 -12.94 -12.36 -1.89
C VAL A 186 -13.66 -13.13 -0.79
N LYS A 187 -14.32 -12.42 0.15
CA LYS A 187 -15.05 -13.04 1.27
C LYS A 187 -16.13 -14.02 0.80
N ALA A 188 -16.91 -13.66 -0.22
CA ALA A 188 -17.92 -14.55 -0.78
C ALA A 188 -17.31 -15.72 -1.56
N GLY A 189 -16.23 -15.48 -2.30
CA GLY A 189 -15.57 -16.47 -3.15
C GLY A 189 -14.74 -17.52 -2.39
N THR A 190 -14.52 -17.31 -1.09
CA THR A 190 -13.84 -18.24 -0.17
C THR A 190 -14.73 -18.70 0.98
N ALA A 191 -16.04 -18.40 0.95
CA ALA A 191 -16.95 -18.71 2.05
C ALA A 191 -17.12 -20.21 2.31
N ASP A 192 -16.80 -21.05 1.33
CA ASP A 192 -16.79 -22.51 1.43
C ASP A 192 -15.55 -23.05 2.16
N MET A 193 -14.54 -22.22 2.43
CA MET A 193 -13.28 -22.62 3.07
C MET A 193 -13.30 -22.24 4.56
N SER A 194 -13.60 -23.21 5.43
CA SER A 194 -13.82 -22.97 6.87
C SER A 194 -12.57 -22.50 7.63
N ASN A 195 -11.38 -22.72 7.08
CA ASN A 195 -10.10 -22.32 7.67
C ASN A 195 -9.49 -21.06 7.04
N VAL A 196 -10.28 -20.28 6.29
CA VAL A 196 -9.84 -19.03 5.66
C VAL A 196 -10.52 -17.84 6.32
N THR A 197 -9.72 -16.89 6.82
CA THR A 197 -10.20 -15.60 7.32
C THR A 197 -9.77 -14.48 6.38
N VAL A 198 -10.74 -13.79 5.79
CA VAL A 198 -10.50 -12.62 4.93
C VAL A 198 -10.55 -11.36 5.78
N ILE A 199 -9.47 -10.57 5.75
CA ILE A 199 -9.34 -9.33 6.53
C ILE A 199 -8.90 -8.14 5.66
N PRO A 200 -9.30 -6.91 6.03
CA PRO A 200 -8.70 -5.70 5.46
C PRO A 200 -7.19 -5.67 5.70
N GLY A 201 -6.43 -5.22 4.71
CA GLY A 201 -4.97 -5.06 4.82
C GLY A 201 -4.53 -3.79 5.56
N GLY A 202 -5.43 -2.83 5.77
CA GLY A 202 -5.11 -1.52 6.32
C GLY A 202 -4.16 -0.72 5.43
N ARG A 203 -3.58 0.33 6.00
CA ARG A 203 -2.48 1.10 5.40
C ARG A 203 -1.15 0.33 5.36
N TYR A 204 -1.09 -0.80 6.07
CA TYR A 204 0.15 -1.52 6.38
C TYR A 204 0.47 -2.63 5.37
N VAL A 205 -0.45 -2.89 4.43
CA VAL A 205 -0.18 -3.64 3.21
C VAL A 205 0.17 -2.63 2.11
N VAL A 206 1.46 -2.47 1.84
CA VAL A 206 1.95 -1.42 0.93
C VAL A 206 2.01 -1.95 -0.48
N SER A 207 1.38 -1.26 -1.43
CA SER A 207 1.46 -1.56 -2.86
C SER A 207 2.13 -0.42 -3.64
N LEU A 208 2.52 -0.69 -4.89
CA LEU A 208 3.05 0.33 -5.79
C LEU A 208 2.11 1.51 -6.04
N LEU A 209 0.81 1.31 -5.84
CA LEU A 209 -0.19 2.33 -6.06
C LEU A 209 -0.20 3.38 -4.93
N THR A 210 0.26 3.01 -3.73
CA THR A 210 0.40 3.92 -2.58
C THR A 210 1.82 4.32 -2.29
N PHE A 211 2.82 3.59 -2.79
CA PHE A 211 4.21 3.96 -2.62
C PHE A 211 4.54 5.19 -3.46
N PRO A 212 5.06 6.29 -2.87
CA PRO A 212 5.19 7.54 -3.62
C PRO A 212 6.29 7.47 -4.68
N SER A 213 5.91 7.67 -5.94
CA SER A 213 6.83 7.61 -7.09
C SER A 213 7.92 8.69 -7.05
N TYR A 214 7.68 9.82 -6.37
CA TYR A 214 8.66 10.89 -6.21
C TYR A 214 9.84 10.53 -5.30
N PHE A 215 9.75 9.41 -4.57
CA PHE A 215 10.69 9.09 -3.50
C PHE A 215 12.00 8.44 -4.00
N THR A 216 11.97 7.76 -5.15
CA THR A 216 13.15 7.09 -5.71
C THR A 216 13.09 7.06 -7.23
N ALA A 217 14.23 6.84 -7.88
CA ALA A 217 14.25 6.64 -9.32
C ALA A 217 13.38 5.43 -9.70
N GLU A 218 12.64 5.52 -10.81
CA GLU A 218 11.67 4.50 -11.25
C GLU A 218 12.24 3.06 -11.19
N LYS A 219 13.51 2.90 -11.57
CA LYS A 219 14.22 1.60 -11.56
C LYS A 219 14.30 0.91 -10.19
N ASN A 220 14.22 1.67 -9.09
CA ASN A 220 14.30 1.15 -7.72
C ASN A 220 12.95 1.16 -6.99
N LEU A 221 11.89 1.66 -7.64
CA LEU A 221 10.59 1.85 -7.00
C LEU A 221 10.00 0.52 -6.53
N ALA A 222 10.04 -0.50 -7.38
CA ALA A 222 9.58 -1.85 -7.06
C ALA A 222 10.36 -2.43 -5.88
N ALA A 223 11.69 -2.36 -5.88
CA ALA A 223 12.51 -2.90 -4.79
C ALA A 223 12.25 -2.17 -3.46
N ALA A 224 12.13 -0.84 -3.49
CA ALA A 224 11.85 -0.02 -2.31
C ALA A 224 10.48 -0.35 -1.69
N GLN A 225 9.44 -0.37 -2.52
CA GLN A 225 8.08 -0.73 -2.11
C GLN A 225 8.02 -2.16 -1.55
N SER A 226 8.60 -3.13 -2.29
CA SER A 226 8.63 -4.53 -1.87
C SER A 226 9.35 -4.72 -0.55
N SER A 227 10.44 -3.98 -0.34
CA SER A 227 11.22 -4.08 0.91
C SER A 227 10.47 -3.51 2.10
N ILE A 228 9.72 -2.42 1.91
CA ILE A 228 8.85 -1.87 2.96
C ILE A 228 7.71 -2.84 3.28
N ASP A 229 7.01 -3.37 2.26
CA ASP A 229 5.92 -4.32 2.48
C ASP A 229 6.42 -5.57 3.21
N ALA A 230 7.58 -6.10 2.82
CA ALA A 230 8.23 -7.22 3.50
C ALA A 230 8.55 -6.90 4.96
N GLU A 231 9.10 -5.71 5.22
CA GLU A 231 9.50 -5.27 6.56
C GLU A 231 8.27 -5.11 7.48
N ILE A 232 7.22 -4.45 7.02
CA ILE A 232 5.96 -4.31 7.79
C ILE A 232 5.36 -5.69 8.06
N PHE A 233 5.34 -6.54 7.03
CA PHE A 233 4.81 -7.89 7.18
C PHE A 233 5.59 -8.72 8.20
N ALA A 234 6.92 -8.72 8.11
CA ALA A 234 7.79 -9.49 9.00
C ALA A 234 7.77 -8.99 10.45
N SER A 235 7.84 -7.67 10.65
CA SER A 235 8.00 -7.07 11.97
C SER A 235 6.68 -6.83 12.69
N ARG A 236 5.58 -6.62 11.96
CA ARG A 236 4.28 -6.21 12.53
C ARG A 236 3.18 -7.25 12.32
N ILE A 237 2.86 -7.54 11.05
CA ILE A 237 1.66 -8.30 10.69
C ILE A 237 1.81 -9.79 11.03
N ALA A 238 2.89 -10.43 10.60
CA ALA A 238 3.07 -11.85 10.80
C ALA A 238 3.19 -12.24 12.28
N PRO A 239 3.91 -11.51 13.14
CA PRO A 239 3.90 -11.78 14.57
C PRO A 239 2.53 -11.56 15.21
N ALA A 240 1.79 -10.52 14.80
CA ALA A 240 0.46 -10.23 15.34
C ALA A 240 -0.57 -11.32 14.97
N LEU A 241 -0.49 -11.92 13.78
CA LEU A 241 -1.38 -12.98 13.33
C LEU A 241 -0.92 -14.40 13.68
N GLY A 242 0.33 -14.58 14.15
CA GLY A 242 0.93 -15.90 14.32
C GLY A 242 1.35 -16.59 13.02
N VAL A 243 1.55 -15.82 11.95
CA VAL A 243 1.88 -16.33 10.61
C VAL A 243 3.35 -16.77 10.51
N ARG A 244 3.58 -17.87 9.80
CA ARG A 244 4.91 -18.42 9.49
C ARG A 244 5.10 -18.75 8.01
N LYS A 245 4.05 -18.68 7.20
CA LYS A 245 4.12 -18.94 5.76
C LYS A 245 3.40 -17.84 4.99
N ARG A 246 4.02 -17.34 3.92
CA ARG A 246 3.39 -16.37 3.01
C ARG A 246 3.34 -16.96 1.61
N TYR A 247 2.13 -17.12 1.07
CA TYR A 247 1.94 -17.66 -0.28
C TYR A 247 1.89 -16.52 -1.30
N VAL A 248 2.58 -16.72 -2.42
CA VAL A 248 2.58 -15.78 -3.56
C VAL A 248 2.41 -16.53 -4.88
N GLY A 249 1.71 -15.92 -5.83
CA GLY A 249 1.62 -16.45 -7.19
C GLY A 249 2.86 -16.10 -8.00
N SER A 250 3.31 -17.01 -8.86
CA SER A 250 4.36 -16.70 -9.84
C SER A 250 3.82 -15.76 -10.93
N GLU A 251 4.66 -14.80 -11.34
CA GLU A 251 4.32 -13.85 -12.40
C GLU A 251 5.52 -13.70 -13.37
N PRO A 252 5.76 -14.71 -14.22
CA PRO A 252 6.97 -14.76 -15.07
C PRO A 252 7.01 -13.64 -16.13
N PHE A 253 5.90 -12.96 -16.40
CA PHE A 253 5.78 -11.93 -17.43
C PHE A 253 5.74 -10.50 -16.88
N SER A 254 5.86 -10.32 -15.56
CA SER A 254 5.96 -9.00 -14.91
C SER A 254 7.31 -8.92 -14.20
N GLU A 255 8.21 -8.11 -14.73
CA GLU A 255 9.50 -7.83 -14.09
C GLU A 255 9.30 -7.27 -12.67
N VAL A 256 8.35 -6.35 -12.52
CA VAL A 256 7.99 -5.73 -11.23
C VAL A 256 7.52 -6.77 -10.21
N THR A 257 6.67 -7.72 -10.62
CA THR A 257 6.15 -8.75 -9.71
C THR A 257 7.21 -9.81 -9.40
N ASN A 258 8.12 -10.09 -10.33
CA ASN A 258 9.27 -10.94 -10.04
C ASN A 258 10.18 -10.28 -9.01
N ILE A 259 10.55 -9.00 -9.18
CA ILE A 259 11.32 -8.24 -8.18
C ILE A 259 10.64 -8.29 -6.82
N TYR A 260 9.33 -8.08 -6.78
CA TYR A 260 8.56 -8.15 -5.54
C TYR A 260 8.66 -9.53 -4.86
N ASN A 261 8.45 -10.62 -5.61
CA ASN A 261 8.55 -11.97 -5.08
C ASN A 261 9.97 -12.32 -4.59
N GLU A 262 11.01 -11.93 -5.32
CA GLU A 262 12.41 -12.16 -4.90
C GLU A 262 12.73 -11.39 -3.61
N VAL A 263 12.33 -10.12 -3.50
CA VAL A 263 12.51 -9.33 -2.28
C VAL A 263 11.76 -9.94 -1.09
N LEU A 264 10.55 -10.45 -1.30
CA LEU A 264 9.83 -11.17 -0.24
C LEU A 264 10.61 -12.40 0.24
N ILE A 265 11.15 -13.21 -0.67
CA ILE A 265 11.96 -14.40 -0.34
C ILE A 265 13.20 -13.99 0.47
N GLU A 266 13.93 -12.98 0.00
CA GLU A 266 15.16 -12.49 0.63
C GLU A 266 14.93 -11.92 2.03
N LYS A 267 13.79 -11.27 2.27
CA LYS A 267 13.48 -10.58 3.54
C LYS A 267 12.73 -11.47 4.54
N LEU A 268 11.75 -12.23 4.07
CA LEU A 268 10.86 -12.97 4.96
C LEU A 268 11.46 -14.31 5.42
N ASN A 269 12.17 -15.03 4.56
CA ASN A 269 12.74 -16.32 4.93
C ASN A 269 13.72 -16.21 6.12
N PRO A 270 14.68 -15.26 6.14
CA PRO A 270 15.56 -15.07 7.30
C PRO A 270 14.80 -14.62 8.56
N ALA A 271 13.64 -13.97 8.41
CA ALA A 271 12.77 -13.58 9.52
C ALA A 271 11.90 -14.74 10.06
N GLY A 272 12.11 -15.97 9.58
CA GLY A 272 11.35 -17.16 10.01
C GLY A 272 9.97 -17.29 9.36
N ILE A 273 9.73 -16.55 8.26
CA ILE A 273 8.49 -16.60 7.50
C ILE A 273 8.79 -17.20 6.14
N ARG A 274 8.39 -18.46 5.93
CA ARG A 274 8.65 -19.18 4.68
C ARG A 274 7.78 -18.63 3.55
N VAL A 275 8.40 -18.13 2.49
CA VAL A 275 7.70 -17.76 1.27
C VAL A 275 7.48 -18.98 0.39
N ILE A 276 6.23 -19.21 0.00
CA ILE A 276 5.82 -20.33 -0.86
C ILE A 276 5.31 -19.74 -2.18
N ARG A 277 6.09 -19.93 -3.24
CA ARG A 277 5.76 -19.49 -4.59
C ARG A 277 5.00 -20.60 -5.32
N LEU A 278 3.77 -20.32 -5.71
CA LEU A 278 2.95 -21.25 -6.48
C LEU A 278 3.00 -20.94 -7.97
N GLU A 279 3.01 -21.97 -8.80
CA GLU A 279 2.88 -21.80 -10.25
C GLU A 279 1.54 -21.17 -10.63
N ARG A 280 1.52 -20.43 -11.74
CA ARG A 280 0.33 -19.70 -12.12
C ARG A 280 -0.77 -20.65 -12.60
N TYR A 281 -1.97 -20.47 -12.05
CA TYR A 281 -3.19 -21.13 -12.53
C TYR A 281 -3.48 -20.76 -14.00
N LYS A 282 -3.76 -21.78 -14.82
CA LYS A 282 -4.01 -21.66 -16.26
C LYS A 282 -5.37 -22.26 -16.61
N VAL A 283 -6.06 -21.61 -17.55
CA VAL A 283 -7.26 -22.14 -18.23
C VAL A 283 -6.91 -22.21 -19.71
N ASP A 284 -7.09 -23.38 -20.32
CA ASP A 284 -6.72 -23.65 -21.73
C ASP A 284 -5.26 -23.30 -22.06
N GLY A 285 -4.35 -23.57 -21.11
CA GLY A 285 -2.93 -23.25 -21.24
C GLY A 285 -2.59 -21.76 -21.04
N VAL A 286 -3.58 -20.88 -20.91
CA VAL A 286 -3.38 -19.43 -20.74
C VAL A 286 -3.51 -19.05 -19.26
N PRO A 287 -2.56 -18.26 -18.71
CA PRO A 287 -2.65 -17.81 -17.35
C PRO A 287 -3.92 -17.00 -17.04
N VAL A 288 -4.50 -17.24 -15.87
CA VAL A 288 -5.61 -16.43 -15.34
C VAL A 288 -5.02 -15.23 -14.61
N SER A 289 -5.50 -14.03 -14.95
CA SER A 289 -5.06 -12.78 -14.33
C SER A 289 -6.19 -11.77 -14.24
N ALA A 290 -6.14 -10.93 -13.20
CA ALA A 290 -7.09 -9.84 -13.03
C ALA A 290 -6.99 -8.79 -14.15
N SER A 291 -5.77 -8.53 -14.64
CA SER A 291 -5.54 -7.60 -15.75
C SER A 291 -6.19 -8.08 -17.05
N ARG A 292 -6.15 -9.39 -17.34
CA ARG A 292 -6.83 -9.99 -18.49
C ARG A 292 -8.35 -9.85 -18.38
N VAL A 293 -8.91 -10.06 -17.18
CA VAL A 293 -10.35 -9.84 -16.94
C VAL A 293 -10.74 -8.40 -17.24
N ARG A 294 -9.98 -7.41 -16.75
CA ARG A 294 -10.23 -5.99 -17.05
C ARG A 294 -10.13 -5.66 -18.55
N GLN A 295 -9.16 -6.23 -19.25
CA GLN A 295 -9.01 -6.06 -20.71
C GLN A 295 -10.16 -6.70 -21.50
N LEU A 296 -10.68 -7.85 -21.06
CA LEU A 296 -11.84 -8.46 -21.70
C LEU A 296 -13.11 -7.69 -21.40
N LEU A 297 -13.21 -7.10 -20.19
CA LEU A 297 -14.34 -6.26 -19.80
C LEU A 297 -14.43 -5.01 -20.68
N SER A 298 -13.31 -4.33 -20.94
CA SER A 298 -13.28 -3.17 -21.83
C SER A 298 -13.59 -3.52 -23.29
N LYS A 299 -13.40 -4.77 -23.70
CA LYS A 299 -13.73 -5.29 -25.04
C LYS A 299 -15.14 -5.90 -25.13
N GLY A 300 -15.88 -6.00 -24.03
CA GLY A 300 -17.20 -6.63 -23.99
C GLY A 300 -17.19 -8.16 -24.14
N CYS A 301 -16.04 -8.83 -24.02
CA CYS A 301 -15.88 -10.27 -24.24
C CYS A 301 -16.30 -11.10 -23.01
N LEU A 302 -17.60 -11.15 -22.72
CA LEU A 302 -18.16 -11.72 -21.49
C LEU A 302 -18.00 -13.23 -21.34
N ASP A 303 -18.20 -14.00 -22.40
CA ASP A 303 -18.12 -15.47 -22.33
C ASP A 303 -16.71 -15.94 -21.92
N GLU A 304 -15.68 -15.20 -22.32
CA GLU A 304 -14.31 -15.46 -21.92
C GLU A 304 -14.05 -15.08 -20.46
N ILE A 305 -14.67 -14.01 -19.96
CA ILE A 305 -14.55 -13.63 -18.54
C ILE A 305 -15.14 -14.70 -17.63
N LYS A 306 -16.28 -15.28 -18.01
CA LYS A 306 -16.96 -16.31 -17.22
C LYS A 306 -16.08 -17.52 -16.91
N LYS A 307 -15.13 -17.85 -17.80
CA LYS A 307 -14.15 -18.94 -17.61
C LYS A 307 -13.03 -18.58 -16.62
N LEU A 308 -12.77 -17.29 -16.42
CA LEU A 308 -11.62 -16.78 -15.66
C LEU A 308 -11.95 -16.42 -14.21
N VAL A 309 -13.23 -16.28 -13.87
CA VAL A 309 -13.66 -15.78 -12.56
C VAL A 309 -14.60 -16.75 -11.84
N PRO A 310 -14.66 -16.72 -10.50
CA PRO A 310 -15.61 -17.54 -9.74
C PRO A 310 -17.04 -17.03 -9.95
N PRO A 311 -18.06 -17.86 -9.64
CA PRO A 311 -19.47 -17.45 -9.74
C PRO A 311 -19.77 -16.12 -9.04
N THR A 312 -19.21 -15.89 -7.85
CA THR A 312 -19.40 -14.65 -7.08
C THR A 312 -18.97 -13.39 -7.84
N THR A 313 -17.85 -13.48 -8.57
CA THR A 313 -17.37 -12.36 -9.39
C THR A 313 -18.18 -12.23 -10.67
N TRP A 314 -18.56 -13.35 -11.28
CA TRP A 314 -19.42 -13.34 -12.46
C TRP A 314 -20.77 -12.66 -12.20
N ASP A 315 -21.42 -13.00 -11.08
CA ASP A 315 -22.72 -12.44 -10.70
C ASP A 315 -22.62 -10.93 -10.43
N TYR A 316 -21.56 -10.50 -9.73
CA TYR A 316 -21.26 -9.09 -9.53
C TYR A 316 -21.07 -8.31 -10.84
N LEU A 317 -20.29 -8.84 -11.79
CA LEU A 317 -20.07 -8.20 -13.08
C LEU A 317 -21.38 -8.05 -13.87
N ASN A 318 -22.29 -9.01 -13.79
CA ASN A 318 -23.63 -8.92 -14.40
C ASN A 318 -24.54 -7.91 -13.68
N SER A 319 -24.43 -7.79 -12.36
CA SER A 319 -25.21 -6.81 -11.58
C SER A 319 -24.87 -5.36 -11.94
N ILE A 320 -23.59 -5.06 -12.22
CA ILE A 320 -23.15 -3.71 -12.60
C ILE A 320 -23.78 -3.32 -13.95
N LYS A 321 -23.90 -4.28 -14.87
CA LYS A 321 -24.49 -4.05 -16.20
C LYS A 321 -25.99 -3.83 -16.18
N THR A 322 -26.70 -4.39 -15.22
CA THR A 322 -28.16 -4.22 -15.14
C THR A 322 -28.55 -2.83 -14.61
N ASN A 323 -27.59 -2.12 -14.01
CA ASN A 323 -27.75 -0.78 -13.44
C ASN A 323 -27.13 0.34 -14.30
N GLN A 324 -26.75 0.05 -15.56
CA GLN A 324 -26.33 1.00 -16.59
C GLN A 324 -27.35 0.99 -17.73
#